data_AF-A0A3P3ZCR1-F1
#
_entry.id   AF-A0A3P3ZCR1-F1
#
_cell.length_a   1.000
_cell.length_b   1.000
_cell.length_c   1.000
_cell.angle_alpha   90.00
_cell.angle_beta   90.00
_cell.angle_gamma   90.00
#
_symmetry.space_group_name_H-M   'P 1'
#
loop_
_entity.id
_entity.type
_entity.pdbx_description
1 polymer ?
#
loop_
_entity_poly.entity_id
_entity_poly.type
_entity_poly.pdbx_seq_one_letter_code
_entity_poly.pdbx_strand_id
1 'polypeptide(L)'
;MHSDIGPLARDRQIAKVITSYVGENSVLAERLLNGEFEIEFCPMGTLVDRLRAAGAGLPAFYTPTGYGTAVSEGRLPVRFVPGSPMRVAEYSHPRETRQFSGRWCTLETALPADFALVRAWKADKRGNLVFRGTTQNFNLACAKASKVCIAEVEEIVECGELDPKTVHLPGVYVHRLVCPPSIRRAAEFVVERKAGLSSGTGKDALAARNVIARRAALEIKDGMTLNLGIGIPNLVVNYIPDEMDVVLQGENGLLGIGPYPLPEEVDPDVTNAGKQTVTMSKSGASLFDSAESFSMIRGGHLDLTMLGALQVSSSGDIASWWVPGKVLRASMASEASGGGVAVCCCLCARVDERSVGRLSPFFFLLCFEFLDAEFASVSSLRGKTGDCLV
;
A
#
# COMPACT_ATOMS: atom_id res chain seq x y z
N MET A 1 21.68 1.08 8.32
CA MET A 1 21.40 -0.16 9.08
C MET A 1 20.27 -0.89 8.38
N HIS A 2 20.49 -2.10 7.87
CA HIS A 2 19.49 -2.81 7.04
C HIS A 2 18.46 -3.52 7.94
N SER A 3 17.18 -3.14 7.86
CA SER A 3 16.06 -3.92 8.42
C SER A 3 15.56 -4.97 7.43
N ASP A 4 14.73 -5.89 7.91
CA ASP A 4 13.96 -6.86 7.12
C ASP A 4 14.82 -7.78 6.26
N ILE A 5 14.53 -7.89 4.95
CA ILE A 5 15.30 -8.70 3.99
C ILE A 5 16.66 -8.08 3.63
N GLY A 6 16.97 -6.89 4.14
CA GLY A 6 18.18 -6.15 3.78
C GLY A 6 19.50 -6.89 4.06
N PRO A 7 19.67 -7.63 5.17
CA PRO A 7 20.85 -8.49 5.37
C PRO A 7 21.00 -9.56 4.27
N LEU A 8 19.91 -10.23 3.87
CA LEU A 8 19.93 -11.23 2.79
C LEU A 8 20.27 -10.58 1.44
N ALA A 9 19.77 -9.36 1.21
CA ALA A 9 20.09 -8.57 0.03
C ALA A 9 21.56 -8.13 0.01
N ARG A 10 22.13 -7.72 1.15
CA ARG A 10 23.54 -7.35 1.27
C ARG A 10 24.45 -8.56 1.00
N ASP A 11 24.11 -9.71 1.59
CA ASP A 11 24.95 -10.91 1.58
C ASP A 11 24.71 -11.80 0.33
N ARG A 12 23.97 -11.28 -0.66
CA ARG A 12 23.69 -11.93 -1.94
C ARG A 12 22.99 -13.28 -1.82
N GLN A 13 22.10 -13.42 -0.85
CA GLN A 13 21.34 -14.64 -0.58
C GLN A 13 19.96 -14.67 -1.28
N ILE A 14 19.64 -13.65 -2.07
CA ILE A 14 18.35 -13.51 -2.77
C ILE A 14 18.56 -13.73 -4.27
N ALA A 15 17.82 -14.68 -4.84
CA ALA A 15 17.75 -14.92 -6.29
C ALA A 15 16.47 -14.35 -6.93
N LYS A 16 15.36 -14.30 -6.17
CA LYS A 16 14.08 -13.74 -6.61
C LYS A 16 13.35 -13.05 -5.44
N VAL A 17 12.68 -11.93 -5.72
CA VAL A 17 11.79 -11.22 -4.79
C VAL A 17 10.41 -11.10 -5.40
N ILE A 18 9.37 -11.49 -4.64
CA ILE A 18 7.98 -11.20 -4.97
C ILE A 18 7.49 -10.16 -3.97
N THR A 19 7.12 -8.97 -4.45
CA THR A 19 6.77 -7.85 -3.57
C THR A 19 5.77 -6.90 -4.21
N SER A 20 5.05 -6.14 -3.40
CA SER A 20 4.22 -5.02 -3.84
C SER A 20 4.95 -3.67 -3.83
N TYR A 21 6.03 -3.56 -3.05
CA TYR A 21 6.82 -2.35 -2.90
C TYR A 21 8.26 -2.68 -2.50
N VAL A 22 9.24 -2.08 -3.18
CA VAL A 22 10.68 -2.29 -2.88
C VAL A 22 11.16 -1.41 -1.71
N GLY A 23 10.43 -0.33 -1.39
CA GLY A 23 10.78 0.55 -0.29
C GLY A 23 11.99 1.44 -0.52
N GLU A 24 12.52 2.00 0.57
CA GLU A 24 13.73 2.83 0.60
C GLU A 24 15.03 2.00 0.79
N ASN A 25 14.99 0.69 0.50
CA ASN A 25 16.17 -0.17 0.61
C ASN A 25 17.09 0.04 -0.60
N SER A 26 18.05 0.95 -0.46
CA SER A 26 18.99 1.32 -1.53
C SER A 26 19.79 0.13 -2.07
N VAL A 27 20.21 -0.81 -1.21
CA VAL A 27 20.97 -2.00 -1.62
C VAL A 27 20.10 -2.92 -2.48
N LEU A 28 18.85 -3.15 -2.06
CA LEU A 28 17.92 -3.96 -2.85
C LEU A 28 17.62 -3.31 -4.20
N ALA A 29 17.39 -1.99 -4.21
CA ALA A 29 17.11 -1.23 -5.43
C ALA A 29 18.30 -1.21 -6.39
N GLU A 30 19.52 -0.98 -5.89
CA GLU A 30 20.75 -0.98 -6.71
C GLU A 30 20.98 -2.35 -7.34
N ARG A 31 20.93 -3.43 -6.53
CA ARG A 31 21.13 -4.80 -7.03
C ARG A 31 20.04 -5.21 -8.02
N LEU A 32 18.80 -4.76 -7.81
CA LEU A 32 17.71 -4.96 -8.77
C LEU A 32 18.04 -4.33 -10.11
N LEU A 33 18.43 -3.05 -10.10
CA LEU A 33 18.74 -2.30 -11.32
C LEU A 33 19.96 -2.84 -12.05
N ASN A 34 20.89 -3.47 -11.32
CA ASN A 34 22.04 -4.18 -11.89
C ASN A 34 21.71 -5.59 -12.41
N GLY A 35 20.45 -6.03 -12.31
CA GLY A 35 20.01 -7.34 -12.81
C GLY A 35 20.50 -8.52 -11.98
N GLU A 36 20.84 -8.32 -10.71
CA GLU A 36 21.44 -9.36 -9.86
C GLU A 36 20.42 -10.38 -9.29
N PHE A 37 19.13 -10.07 -9.35
CA PHE A 37 18.06 -10.96 -8.94
C PHE A 37 16.78 -10.67 -9.73
N GLU A 38 15.85 -11.62 -9.75
CA GLU A 38 14.54 -11.47 -10.37
C GLU A 38 13.55 -10.74 -9.45
N ILE A 39 12.69 -9.91 -10.01
CA ILE A 39 11.58 -9.30 -9.28
C ILE A 39 10.23 -9.68 -9.89
N GLU A 40 9.25 -9.93 -9.04
CA GLU A 40 7.87 -10.05 -9.43
C GLU A 40 7.07 -9.02 -8.65
N PHE A 41 6.66 -7.95 -9.33
CA PHE A 41 5.73 -7.00 -8.76
C PHE A 41 4.33 -7.60 -8.73
N CYS A 42 3.73 -7.59 -7.53
CA CYS A 42 2.41 -8.13 -7.28
C CYS A 42 1.62 -7.10 -6.47
N PRO A 43 0.41 -6.70 -6.90
CA PRO A 43 -0.46 -5.85 -6.08
C PRO A 43 -0.58 -6.40 -4.66
N MET A 44 -0.52 -5.52 -3.65
CA MET A 44 -0.34 -5.95 -2.26
C MET A 44 -1.46 -6.88 -1.77
N GLY A 45 -2.70 -6.55 -2.12
CA GLY A 45 -3.86 -7.35 -1.81
C GLY A 45 -3.91 -8.66 -2.58
N THR A 46 -3.47 -8.66 -3.84
CA THR A 46 -3.28 -9.92 -4.60
C THR A 46 -2.20 -10.78 -3.96
N LEU A 47 -1.08 -10.21 -3.53
CA LEU A 47 0.03 -10.93 -2.92
C LEU A 47 -0.40 -11.66 -1.64
N VAL A 48 -1.12 -10.97 -0.74
CA VAL A 48 -1.63 -11.61 0.48
C VAL A 48 -2.68 -12.68 0.17
N ASP A 49 -3.54 -12.47 -0.83
CA ASP A 49 -4.54 -13.48 -1.21
C ASP A 49 -3.90 -14.71 -1.88
N ARG A 50 -2.80 -14.56 -2.62
CA ARG A 50 -2.05 -15.71 -3.14
C ARG A 50 -1.46 -16.56 -2.02
N LEU A 51 -0.96 -15.94 -0.95
CA LEU A 51 -0.53 -16.63 0.27
C LEU A 51 -1.72 -17.30 0.98
N ARG A 52 -2.82 -16.56 1.18
CA ARG A 52 -4.04 -17.09 1.80
C ARG A 52 -4.60 -18.28 1.02
N ALA A 53 -4.65 -18.20 -0.30
CA ALA A 53 -5.12 -19.27 -1.18
C ALA A 53 -4.27 -20.54 -1.01
N ALA A 54 -2.93 -20.39 -0.95
CA ALA A 54 -2.03 -21.50 -0.67
C ALA A 54 -2.34 -22.18 0.67
N GLY A 55 -2.47 -21.39 1.75
CA GLY A 55 -2.79 -21.93 3.08
C GLY A 55 -4.21 -22.48 3.21
N ALA A 56 -5.12 -22.11 2.31
CA ALA A 56 -6.49 -22.61 2.25
C ALA A 56 -6.67 -23.80 1.28
N GLY A 57 -5.62 -24.24 0.59
CA GLY A 57 -5.70 -25.31 -0.41
C GLY A 57 -6.42 -24.91 -1.70
N LEU A 58 -6.51 -23.61 -2.00
CA LEU A 58 -7.09 -23.08 -3.23
C LEU A 58 -5.97 -22.88 -4.26
N PRO A 59 -5.96 -23.58 -5.41
CA PRO A 59 -4.85 -23.48 -6.37
C PRO A 59 -4.80 -22.13 -7.09
N ALA A 60 -5.95 -21.48 -7.28
CA ALA A 60 -6.07 -20.19 -7.92
C ALA A 60 -7.38 -19.50 -7.53
N PHE A 61 -7.47 -18.20 -7.77
CA PHE A 61 -8.67 -17.38 -7.60
C PHE A 61 -8.68 -16.24 -8.62
N TYR A 62 -9.84 -15.64 -8.86
CA TYR A 62 -9.96 -14.42 -9.68
C TYR A 62 -10.05 -13.18 -8.80
N THR A 63 -9.38 -12.11 -9.21
CA THR A 63 -9.46 -10.78 -8.60
C THR A 63 -9.60 -9.71 -9.68
N PRO A 64 -10.41 -8.66 -9.47
CA PRO A 64 -10.46 -7.53 -10.39
C PRO A 64 -9.17 -6.70 -10.40
N THR A 65 -8.33 -6.83 -9.36
CA THR A 65 -7.08 -6.10 -9.23
C THR A 65 -6.13 -6.43 -10.39
N GLY A 66 -5.56 -5.39 -11.00
CA GLY A 66 -4.53 -5.51 -12.04
C GLY A 66 -5.06 -5.77 -13.46
N TYR A 67 -6.37 -5.96 -13.65
CA TYR A 67 -6.95 -6.04 -15.00
C TYR A 67 -6.73 -4.72 -15.76
N GLY A 68 -6.40 -4.82 -17.06
CA GLY A 68 -6.18 -3.66 -17.92
C GLY A 68 -4.89 -2.90 -17.60
N THR A 69 -3.97 -3.52 -16.85
CA THR A 69 -2.66 -2.96 -16.50
C THR A 69 -1.54 -3.90 -16.94
N ALA A 70 -0.30 -3.43 -16.83
CA ALA A 70 0.91 -4.23 -17.01
C ALA A 70 0.95 -5.55 -16.21
N VAL A 71 0.21 -5.65 -15.09
CA VAL A 71 0.05 -6.89 -14.33
C VAL A 71 -0.62 -7.96 -15.19
N SER A 72 -1.84 -7.67 -15.67
CA SER A 72 -2.61 -8.63 -16.47
C SER A 72 -2.03 -8.83 -17.88
N GLU A 73 -1.41 -7.80 -18.45
CA GLU A 73 -0.89 -7.83 -19.82
C GLU A 73 0.48 -8.49 -19.95
N GLY A 74 1.17 -8.78 -18.84
CA GLY A 74 2.52 -9.36 -18.90
C GLY A 74 3.58 -8.35 -19.33
N ARG A 75 3.53 -7.13 -18.76
CA ARG A 75 4.44 -6.03 -19.11
C ARG A 75 5.21 -5.48 -17.91
N LEU A 76 5.22 -6.19 -16.78
CA LEU A 76 6.03 -5.82 -15.62
C LEU A 76 7.48 -6.27 -15.83
N PRO A 77 8.49 -5.42 -15.54
CA PRO A 77 9.88 -5.85 -15.55
C PRO A 77 10.12 -6.97 -14.53
N VAL A 78 10.72 -8.08 -14.98
CA VAL A 78 11.11 -9.22 -14.14
C VAL A 78 12.62 -9.25 -13.91
N ARG A 79 13.39 -8.92 -14.93
CA ARG A 79 14.86 -8.87 -14.85
C ARG A 79 15.39 -7.67 -15.62
N PHE A 80 16.45 -7.06 -15.12
CA PHE A 80 17.19 -6.01 -15.81
C PHE A 80 18.47 -6.56 -16.44
N VAL A 81 18.94 -5.93 -17.52
CA VAL A 81 20.17 -6.34 -18.20
C VAL A 81 21.38 -6.01 -17.32
N PRO A 82 22.25 -6.99 -16.99
CA PRO A 82 23.43 -6.75 -16.20
C PRO A 82 24.33 -5.65 -16.79
N GLY A 83 24.75 -4.70 -15.95
CA GLY A 83 25.58 -3.57 -16.37
C GLY A 83 24.87 -2.52 -17.23
N SER A 84 23.56 -2.65 -17.46
CA SER A 84 22.74 -1.65 -18.15
C SER A 84 21.52 -1.27 -17.30
N PRO A 85 21.70 -0.38 -16.30
CA PRO A 85 20.63 0.01 -15.39
C PRO A 85 19.36 0.42 -16.12
N MET A 86 18.21 -0.02 -15.62
CA MET A 86 16.86 0.28 -16.16
C MET A 86 16.53 -0.32 -17.52
N ARG A 87 17.45 -1.02 -18.20
CA ARG A 87 17.11 -1.79 -19.40
C ARG A 87 16.49 -3.11 -19.00
N VAL A 88 15.21 -3.31 -19.33
CA VAL A 88 14.51 -4.56 -19.02
C VAL A 88 15.03 -5.68 -19.93
N ALA A 89 15.43 -6.80 -19.33
CA ALA A 89 15.84 -8.01 -20.01
C ALA A 89 14.66 -8.98 -20.21
N GLU A 90 13.74 -9.00 -19.26
CA GLU A 90 12.62 -9.93 -19.20
C GLU A 90 11.39 -9.25 -18.61
N TYR A 91 10.22 -9.52 -19.20
CA TYR A 91 8.92 -9.05 -18.74
C TYR A 91 8.09 -10.21 -18.21
N SER A 92 7.12 -9.90 -17.35
CA SER A 92 6.20 -10.89 -16.77
C SER A 92 5.34 -11.56 -17.84
N HIS A 93 4.81 -12.73 -17.53
CA HIS A 93 3.81 -13.37 -18.39
C HIS A 93 2.42 -12.76 -18.19
N PRO A 94 1.60 -12.68 -19.25
CA PRO A 94 0.21 -12.25 -19.12
C PRO A 94 -0.54 -13.20 -18.19
N ARG A 95 -1.53 -12.65 -17.50
CA ARG A 95 -2.44 -13.41 -16.63
C ARG A 95 -3.70 -13.75 -17.42
N GLU A 96 -4.29 -14.91 -17.16
CA GLU A 96 -5.61 -15.21 -17.72
C GLU A 96 -6.62 -14.18 -17.20
N THR A 97 -7.49 -13.69 -18.08
CA THR A 97 -8.58 -12.80 -17.69
C THR A 97 -9.92 -13.43 -18.03
N ARG A 98 -10.92 -13.19 -17.18
CA ARG A 98 -12.29 -13.66 -17.38
C ARG A 98 -13.27 -12.64 -16.83
N GLN A 99 -14.39 -12.48 -17.51
CA GLN A 99 -15.47 -11.61 -17.06
C GLN A 99 -16.45 -12.37 -16.17
N PHE A 100 -16.81 -11.78 -15.03
CA PHE A 100 -17.84 -12.25 -14.11
C PHE A 100 -18.82 -11.11 -13.84
N SER A 101 -20.11 -11.32 -14.10
CA SER A 101 -21.15 -10.31 -13.87
C SER A 101 -20.81 -8.93 -14.46
N GLY A 102 -20.24 -8.90 -15.67
CA GLY A 102 -19.84 -7.66 -16.34
C GLY A 102 -18.49 -7.09 -15.91
N ARG A 103 -17.87 -7.58 -14.84
CA ARG A 103 -16.57 -7.12 -14.35
C ARG A 103 -15.45 -8.04 -14.82
N TRP A 104 -14.40 -7.44 -15.37
CA TRP A 104 -13.19 -8.17 -15.74
C TRP A 104 -12.34 -8.49 -14.52
N CYS A 105 -11.86 -9.72 -14.46
CA CYS A 105 -11.01 -10.22 -13.40
C CYS A 105 -9.78 -10.93 -13.98
N THR A 106 -8.69 -10.87 -13.24
CA THR A 106 -7.41 -11.52 -13.49
C THR A 106 -7.31 -12.80 -12.65
N LEU A 107 -6.89 -13.91 -13.25
CA LEU A 107 -6.60 -15.16 -12.54
C LEU A 107 -5.23 -15.05 -11.86
N GLU A 108 -5.20 -15.38 -10.58
CA GLU A 108 -3.99 -15.41 -9.76
C GLU A 108 -3.84 -16.76 -9.07
N THR A 109 -2.61 -17.29 -9.07
CA THR A 109 -2.32 -18.62 -8.52
C THR A 109 -1.80 -18.53 -7.09
N ALA A 110 -2.09 -19.55 -6.30
CA ALA A 110 -1.54 -19.70 -4.96
C ALA A 110 -0.02 -19.51 -4.92
N LEU A 111 0.48 -18.98 -3.80
CA LEU A 111 1.90 -18.77 -3.54
C LEU A 111 2.32 -19.59 -2.30
N PRO A 112 2.53 -20.91 -2.43
CA PRO A 112 3.05 -21.72 -1.34
C PRO A 112 4.54 -21.44 -1.10
N ALA A 113 4.99 -21.61 0.14
CA ALA A 113 6.39 -21.47 0.52
C ALA A 113 6.90 -22.72 1.26
N ASP A 114 8.20 -22.99 1.17
CA ASP A 114 8.81 -24.03 2.00
C ASP A 114 8.93 -23.58 3.46
N PHE A 115 9.29 -22.31 3.68
CA PHE A 115 9.44 -21.72 5.01
C PHE A 115 8.71 -20.38 5.10
N ALA A 116 8.14 -20.11 6.28
CA ALA A 116 7.73 -18.77 6.68
C ALA A 116 8.50 -18.34 7.93
N LEU A 117 9.01 -17.11 7.90
CA LEU A 117 9.58 -16.42 9.06
C LEU A 117 8.57 -15.36 9.46
N VAL A 118 7.91 -15.55 10.60
CA VAL A 118 6.87 -14.65 11.09
C VAL A 118 7.25 -14.11 12.45
N ARG A 119 6.69 -12.95 12.79
CA ARG A 119 6.87 -12.31 14.09
C ARG A 119 5.53 -12.09 14.76
N ALA A 120 5.41 -12.50 16.02
CA ALA A 120 4.24 -12.24 16.86
C ALA A 120 4.65 -11.64 18.20
N TRP A 121 3.66 -11.14 18.94
CA TRP A 121 3.88 -10.57 20.27
C TRP A 121 4.03 -11.68 21.31
N LYS A 122 3.05 -12.57 21.40
CA LYS A 122 3.07 -13.71 22.33
C LYS A 122 2.82 -15.03 21.61
N ALA A 123 3.36 -16.10 22.17
CA ALA A 123 2.93 -17.46 21.87
C ALA A 123 2.70 -18.28 23.13
N ASP A 124 1.79 -19.25 23.10
CA ASP A 124 1.84 -20.35 24.07
C ASP A 124 2.78 -21.47 23.61
N LYS A 125 3.09 -22.42 24.50
CA LYS A 125 3.93 -23.58 24.17
C LYS A 125 3.34 -24.52 23.11
N ARG A 126 2.08 -24.37 22.72
CA ARG A 126 1.45 -25.10 21.59
C ARG A 126 1.50 -24.32 20.28
N GLY A 127 2.08 -23.14 20.27
CA GLY A 127 2.27 -22.32 19.07
C GLY A 127 1.10 -21.39 18.75
N ASN A 128 0.09 -21.27 19.61
CA ASN A 128 -0.97 -20.27 19.40
C ASN A 128 -0.34 -18.88 19.48
N LEU A 129 -0.54 -18.04 18.45
CA LEU A 129 0.06 -16.71 18.39
C LEU A 129 -0.96 -15.60 18.64
N VAL A 130 -0.48 -14.57 19.35
CA VAL A 130 -1.16 -13.27 19.48
C VAL A 130 -0.25 -12.19 18.92
N PHE A 131 -0.79 -11.34 18.03
CA PHE A 131 -0.10 -10.18 17.47
C PHE A 131 -0.50 -8.91 18.23
N ARG A 132 0.28 -7.84 18.06
CA ARG A 132 0.06 -6.55 18.73
C ARG A 132 0.05 -5.42 17.71
N GLY A 133 -0.93 -4.53 17.79
CA GLY A 133 -1.05 -3.40 16.88
C GLY A 133 -1.12 -3.84 15.42
N THR A 134 -0.49 -3.07 14.56
CA THR A 134 -0.43 -3.27 13.09
C THR A 134 0.61 -4.31 12.65
N THR A 135 1.22 -5.05 13.60
CA THR A 135 2.19 -6.12 13.29
C THR A 135 1.52 -7.39 12.78
N GLN A 136 0.20 -7.52 12.90
CA GLN A 136 -0.54 -8.69 12.45
C GLN A 136 -0.41 -8.94 10.93
N ASN A 137 -0.58 -7.88 10.13
CA ASN A 137 -0.37 -7.76 8.69
C ASN A 137 -0.24 -9.09 7.89
N PHE A 138 0.88 -9.31 7.19
CA PHE A 138 1.14 -10.48 6.35
C PHE A 138 1.47 -11.74 7.15
N ASN A 139 1.80 -11.63 8.44
CA ASN A 139 2.29 -12.74 9.26
C ASN A 139 1.33 -13.94 9.23
N LEU A 140 0.01 -13.71 9.31
CA LEU A 140 -0.97 -14.80 9.32
C LEU A 140 -1.01 -15.55 7.98
N ALA A 141 -1.01 -14.82 6.87
CA ALA A 141 -1.04 -15.42 5.54
C ALA A 141 0.26 -16.17 5.23
N CYS A 142 1.41 -15.58 5.59
CA CYS A 142 2.72 -16.22 5.46
C CYS A 142 2.80 -17.53 6.24
N ALA A 143 2.40 -17.53 7.52
CA ALA A 143 2.43 -18.73 8.35
C ALA A 143 1.63 -19.88 7.72
N LYS A 144 0.38 -19.59 7.32
CA LYS A 144 -0.56 -20.57 6.72
C LYS A 144 -0.08 -21.09 5.36
N ALA A 145 0.65 -20.28 4.58
CA ALA A 145 1.10 -20.63 3.24
C ALA A 145 2.37 -21.51 3.20
N SER A 146 2.95 -21.85 4.36
CA SER A 146 4.26 -22.49 4.43
C SER A 146 4.22 -23.94 4.88
N LYS A 147 5.17 -24.75 4.40
CA LYS A 147 5.39 -26.11 4.93
C LYS A 147 5.98 -26.09 6.35
N VAL A 148 6.83 -25.11 6.64
CA VAL A 148 7.44 -24.91 7.96
C VAL A 148 7.40 -23.44 8.35
N CYS A 149 6.53 -23.11 9.30
CA CYS A 149 6.45 -21.79 9.91
C CYS A 149 7.35 -21.71 11.16
N ILE A 150 8.26 -20.74 11.16
CA ILE A 150 9.12 -20.38 12.29
C ILE A 150 8.64 -19.02 12.80
N ALA A 151 8.13 -18.98 14.03
CA ALA A 151 7.63 -17.76 14.65
C ALA A 151 8.63 -17.24 15.70
N GLU A 152 9.14 -16.04 15.47
CA GLU A 152 9.84 -15.23 16.48
C GLU A 152 8.80 -14.52 17.36
N VAL A 153 8.92 -14.65 18.67
CA VAL A 153 7.97 -14.05 19.63
C VAL A 153 8.67 -13.32 20.78
N GLU A 154 8.02 -12.28 21.29
CA GLU A 154 8.55 -11.50 22.42
C GLU A 154 8.36 -12.21 23.76
N GLU A 155 7.34 -13.05 23.88
CA GLU A 155 7.00 -13.76 25.11
C GLU A 155 6.42 -15.14 24.80
N ILE A 156 6.92 -16.17 25.48
CA ILE A 156 6.30 -17.50 25.49
C ILE A 156 5.62 -17.70 26.83
N VAL A 157 4.32 -17.99 26.79
CA VAL A 157 3.44 -18.23 27.94
C VAL A 157 3.08 -19.72 28.05
N GLU A 158 2.54 -20.14 29.19
CA GLU A 158 2.06 -21.52 29.37
C GLU A 158 0.75 -21.76 28.60
N CYS A 159 0.49 -23.03 28.28
CA CYS A 159 -0.76 -23.43 27.64
C CYS A 159 -1.96 -23.09 28.53
N GLY A 160 -2.93 -22.36 28.00
CA GLY A 160 -4.12 -21.91 28.73
C GLY A 160 -4.01 -20.49 29.31
N GLU A 161 -2.84 -19.85 29.24
CA GLU A 161 -2.68 -18.44 29.63
C GLU A 161 -3.18 -17.46 28.55
N LEU A 162 -3.20 -17.88 27.28
CA LEU A 162 -3.85 -17.13 26.22
C LEU A 162 -5.36 -17.41 26.24
N ASP A 163 -6.18 -16.34 26.31
CA ASP A 163 -7.63 -16.46 26.10
C ASP A 163 -7.87 -16.99 24.67
N PRO A 164 -8.54 -18.15 24.50
CA PRO A 164 -8.85 -18.71 23.19
C PRO A 164 -9.56 -17.74 22.23
N LYS A 165 -10.29 -16.74 22.75
CA LYS A 165 -10.98 -15.71 21.95
C LYS A 165 -10.04 -14.66 21.35
N THR A 166 -8.81 -14.55 21.88
CA THR A 166 -7.80 -13.57 21.47
C THR A 166 -6.66 -14.19 20.67
N VAL A 167 -6.67 -15.51 20.49
CA VAL A 167 -5.73 -16.21 19.61
C VAL A 167 -6.00 -15.80 18.16
N HIS A 168 -5.01 -15.15 17.55
CA HIS A 168 -5.09 -14.68 16.17
C HIS A 168 -4.69 -15.77 15.17
N LEU A 169 -3.67 -16.56 15.50
CA LEU A 169 -3.22 -17.70 14.69
C LEU A 169 -3.20 -18.97 15.54
N PRO A 170 -4.05 -19.97 15.25
CA PRO A 170 -4.00 -21.26 15.93
C PRO A 170 -2.64 -21.95 15.73
N GLY A 171 -2.15 -22.60 16.79
CA GLY A 171 -0.80 -23.19 16.80
C GLY A 171 -0.56 -24.33 15.82
N VAL A 172 -1.61 -24.88 15.21
CA VAL A 172 -1.49 -25.88 14.13
C VAL A 172 -0.69 -25.36 12.92
N TYR A 173 -0.66 -24.04 12.71
CA TYR A 173 0.11 -23.43 11.62
C TYR A 173 1.58 -23.17 11.98
N VAL A 174 1.96 -23.31 13.26
CA VAL A 174 3.29 -22.98 13.77
C VAL A 174 4.09 -24.24 14.04
N HIS A 175 5.27 -24.33 13.44
CA HIS A 175 6.10 -25.54 13.50
C HIS A 175 7.29 -25.36 14.44
N ARG A 176 7.79 -24.13 14.59
CA ARG A 176 8.92 -23.78 15.47
C ARG A 176 8.68 -22.42 16.11
N LEU A 177 8.97 -22.32 17.41
CA LEU A 177 8.96 -21.08 18.17
C LEU A 177 10.38 -20.66 18.53
N VAL A 178 10.67 -19.38 18.43
CA VAL A 178 11.94 -18.78 18.85
C VAL A 178 11.62 -17.55 19.70
N CYS A 179 12.17 -17.51 20.91
CA CYS A 179 12.06 -16.36 21.81
C CYS A 179 13.47 -15.82 22.07
N PRO A 180 14.00 -14.94 21.21
CA PRO A 180 15.33 -14.37 21.41
C PRO A 180 15.36 -13.47 22.66
N PRO A 181 16.52 -13.30 23.31
CA PRO A 181 16.64 -12.54 24.55
C PRO A 181 16.38 -11.03 24.37
N SER A 182 16.54 -10.53 23.15
CA SER A 182 16.17 -9.17 22.79
C SER A 182 15.59 -9.15 21.39
N ILE A 183 14.55 -8.34 21.23
CA ILE A 183 13.89 -8.12 19.97
C ILE A 183 13.92 -6.63 19.66
N ARG A 184 14.32 -6.28 18.44
CA ARG A 184 14.25 -4.89 17.99
C ARG A 184 12.79 -4.48 17.84
N ARG A 185 12.39 -3.44 18.57
CA ARG A 185 11.12 -2.72 18.38
C ARG A 185 11.44 -1.29 17.95
N ALA A 186 11.30 -1.02 16.65
CA ALA A 186 11.57 0.30 16.09
C ALA A 186 10.69 0.52 14.87
N ALA A 187 9.95 1.63 14.86
CA ALA A 187 9.29 2.12 13.66
C ALA A 187 10.34 2.66 12.67
N GLU A 188 10.03 2.58 11.37
CA GLU A 188 10.88 3.17 10.33
C GLU A 188 10.82 4.70 10.39
N PHE A 189 9.62 5.25 10.56
CA PHE A 189 9.40 6.69 10.72
C PHE A 189 8.65 6.98 12.02
N VAL A 190 9.39 7.43 13.03
CA VAL A 190 8.78 7.99 14.24
C VAL A 190 8.31 9.40 13.92
N VAL A 191 6.99 9.60 13.94
CA VAL A 191 6.34 10.89 13.73
C VAL A 191 5.51 11.19 14.96
N GLU A 192 5.76 12.37 15.53
CA GLU A 192 5.12 12.82 16.77
C GLU A 192 4.41 14.15 16.52
N ARG A 193 3.28 14.37 17.19
CA ARG A 193 2.66 15.70 17.28
C ARG A 193 3.12 16.40 18.55
N LYS A 194 3.35 17.72 18.46
CA LYS A 194 3.57 18.56 19.64
C LYS A 194 2.24 19.08 20.15
N ALA A 195 1.96 18.89 21.44
CA ALA A 195 0.79 19.48 22.08
C ALA A 195 0.80 21.01 21.94
N GLY A 196 -0.31 21.61 21.48
CA GLY A 196 -0.52 23.06 21.46
C GLY A 196 0.05 23.84 20.27
N LEU A 197 0.51 23.17 19.19
CA LEU A 197 0.93 23.85 17.96
C LEU A 197 -0.04 23.53 16.81
N SER A 198 -0.83 24.54 16.41
CA SER A 198 -1.49 24.53 15.10
C SER A 198 -0.41 24.59 14.01
N SER A 199 -0.54 23.72 13.00
CA SER A 199 0.47 23.56 11.94
C SER A 199 0.71 24.88 11.19
N GLY A 200 1.91 25.43 11.35
CA GLY A 200 2.36 26.68 10.76
C GLY A 200 2.43 26.65 9.23
N THR A 201 2.07 27.79 8.65
CA THR A 201 1.94 28.06 7.21
C THR A 201 3.31 28.32 6.53
N GLY A 202 3.83 27.35 5.77
CA GLY A 202 4.72 27.64 4.64
C GLY A 202 3.90 28.21 3.48
N LYS A 203 4.31 29.30 2.82
CA LYS A 203 3.32 30.24 2.23
C LYS A 203 2.78 29.92 0.83
N ASP A 204 3.49 29.26 -0.09
CA ASP A 204 2.98 29.17 -1.48
C ASP A 204 2.70 27.74 -1.97
N ALA A 205 3.67 26.82 -1.95
CA ALA A 205 3.43 25.43 -2.38
C ALA A 205 2.52 24.65 -1.41
N LEU A 206 2.60 24.96 -0.12
CA LEU A 206 1.68 24.41 0.89
C LEU A 206 0.31 25.08 0.78
N ALA A 207 0.20 26.34 0.35
CA ALA A 207 -1.09 26.98 0.11
C ALA A 207 -1.87 26.28 -1.01
N ALA A 208 -1.24 25.97 -2.14
CA ALA A 208 -1.89 25.21 -3.23
C ALA A 208 -2.36 23.82 -2.77
N ARG A 209 -1.51 23.08 -2.03
CA ARG A 209 -1.86 21.77 -1.46
C ARG A 209 -3.01 21.87 -0.45
N ASN A 210 -3.03 22.92 0.36
CA ASN A 210 -4.09 23.15 1.34
C ASN A 210 -5.42 23.52 0.67
N VAL A 211 -5.40 24.28 -0.43
CA VAL A 211 -6.61 24.54 -1.23
C VAL A 211 -7.20 23.23 -1.74
N ILE A 212 -6.34 22.38 -2.30
CA ILE A 212 -6.74 21.06 -2.80
C ILE A 212 -7.33 20.19 -1.69
N ALA A 213 -6.63 20.08 -0.55
CA ALA A 213 -7.08 19.28 0.59
C ALA A 213 -8.41 19.81 1.19
N ARG A 214 -8.56 21.14 1.31
CA ARG A 214 -9.82 21.78 1.74
C ARG A 214 -10.97 21.45 0.81
N ARG A 215 -10.73 21.50 -0.51
CA ARG A 215 -11.77 21.13 -1.47
C ARG A 215 -12.11 19.65 -1.34
N ALA A 216 -11.12 18.77 -1.29
CA ALA A 216 -11.33 17.33 -1.17
C ALA A 216 -12.11 16.96 0.09
N ALA A 217 -11.90 17.67 1.21
CA ALA A 217 -12.65 17.47 2.45
C ALA A 217 -14.17 17.62 2.28
N LEU A 218 -14.63 18.41 1.30
CA LEU A 218 -16.06 18.57 1.02
C LEU A 218 -16.73 17.31 0.44
N GLU A 219 -15.96 16.32 -0.03
CA GLU A 219 -16.50 15.03 -0.47
C GLU A 219 -16.81 14.09 0.70
N ILE A 220 -16.28 14.39 1.89
CA ILE A 220 -16.42 13.56 3.07
C ILE A 220 -17.73 13.89 3.77
N LYS A 221 -18.44 12.85 4.17
CA LYS A 221 -19.70 12.92 4.91
C LYS A 221 -19.57 12.19 6.24
N ASP A 222 -20.42 12.58 7.18
CA ASP A 222 -20.57 11.90 8.45
C ASP A 222 -20.88 10.41 8.27
N GLY A 223 -20.23 9.58 9.07
CA GLY A 223 -20.31 8.12 9.04
C GLY A 223 -19.47 7.43 7.96
N MET A 224 -18.69 8.16 7.15
CA MET A 224 -17.89 7.54 6.08
C MET A 224 -16.65 6.81 6.61
N THR A 225 -16.37 5.67 5.99
CA THR A 225 -15.10 4.94 6.08
C THR A 225 -14.19 5.29 4.91
N LEU A 226 -13.00 5.80 5.22
CA LEU A 226 -12.08 6.42 4.26
C LEU A 226 -10.76 5.64 4.19
N ASN A 227 -10.20 5.44 3.00
CA ASN A 227 -8.78 5.14 2.82
C ASN A 227 -8.09 6.33 2.14
N LEU A 228 -7.05 6.86 2.79
CA LEU A 228 -6.36 8.07 2.36
C LEU A 228 -4.90 7.78 2.07
N GLY A 229 -4.49 7.99 0.81
CA GLY A 229 -3.09 7.87 0.41
C GLY A 229 -2.16 8.90 1.05
N ILE A 230 -0.86 8.64 0.97
CA ILE A 230 0.15 9.58 1.46
C ILE A 230 0.11 10.93 0.72
N GLY A 231 0.54 12.00 1.39
CA GLY A 231 0.61 13.34 0.81
C GLY A 231 -0.67 14.13 0.98
N ILE A 232 -1.20 14.70 -0.11
CA ILE A 232 -2.40 15.55 -0.08
C ILE A 232 -3.63 14.82 0.48
N PRO A 233 -3.93 13.56 0.13
CA PRO A 233 -5.09 12.87 0.69
C PRO A 233 -5.04 12.79 2.22
N ASN A 234 -3.87 12.51 2.81
CA ASN A 234 -3.71 12.53 4.27
C ASN A 234 -3.87 13.94 4.88
N LEU A 235 -3.59 15.03 4.14
CA LEU A 235 -3.84 16.40 4.63
C LEU A 235 -5.33 16.71 4.78
N VAL A 236 -6.21 15.98 4.08
CA VAL A 236 -7.67 16.19 4.10
C VAL A 236 -8.22 16.04 5.52
N VAL A 237 -7.64 15.16 6.33
CA VAL A 237 -8.04 14.91 7.72
C VAL A 237 -8.06 16.19 8.56
N ASN A 238 -7.17 17.15 8.28
CA ASN A 238 -7.11 18.42 9.03
C ASN A 238 -8.25 19.40 8.70
N TYR A 239 -9.09 19.09 7.71
CA TYR A 239 -10.19 19.93 7.27
C TYR A 239 -11.56 19.26 7.44
N ILE A 240 -11.58 18.06 8.03
CA ILE A 240 -12.82 17.39 8.43
C ILE A 240 -13.31 18.09 9.72
N PRO A 241 -14.58 18.52 9.78
CA PRO A 241 -15.15 19.10 11.01
C PRO A 241 -15.05 18.13 12.19
N ASP A 242 -14.74 18.64 13.38
CA ASP A 242 -14.53 17.82 14.59
C ASP A 242 -15.80 17.05 15.00
N GLU A 243 -16.98 17.57 14.63
CA GLU A 243 -18.28 16.95 14.88
C GLU A 243 -18.61 15.77 13.95
N MET A 244 -17.83 15.56 12.88
CA MET A 244 -18.06 14.50 11.90
C MET A 244 -17.38 13.19 12.35
N ASP A 245 -18.15 12.12 12.45
CA ASP A 245 -17.61 10.80 12.76
C ASP A 245 -17.14 10.11 11.47
N VAL A 246 -15.83 10.04 11.28
CA VAL A 246 -15.21 9.39 10.12
C VAL A 246 -14.23 8.31 10.58
N VAL A 247 -14.19 7.22 9.83
CA VAL A 247 -13.32 6.08 10.15
C VAL A 247 -12.20 5.99 9.12
N LEU A 248 -10.97 6.20 9.55
CA LEU A 248 -9.79 6.08 8.68
C LEU A 248 -9.28 4.63 8.66
N GLN A 249 -9.25 4.02 7.48
CA GLN A 249 -8.71 2.69 7.22
C GLN A 249 -7.27 2.78 6.70
N GLY A 250 -6.40 1.94 7.24
CA GLY A 250 -5.04 1.71 6.73
C GLY A 250 -4.88 0.30 6.21
N GLU A 251 -4.33 0.18 4.99
CA GLU A 251 -4.19 -1.12 4.32
C GLU A 251 -3.32 -2.12 5.08
N ASN A 252 -2.48 -1.66 6.01
CA ASN A 252 -1.62 -2.48 6.85
C ASN A 252 -2.32 -3.14 8.04
N GLY A 253 -3.63 -2.94 8.23
CA GLY A 253 -4.43 -3.70 9.19
C GLY A 253 -5.00 -2.92 10.37
N LEU A 254 -5.37 -1.65 10.17
CA LEU A 254 -6.00 -0.80 11.20
C LEU A 254 -7.20 -0.06 10.62
N LEU A 255 -8.35 -0.20 11.25
CA LEU A 255 -9.55 0.60 11.00
C LEU A 255 -9.79 1.50 12.21
N GLY A 256 -9.91 2.80 11.97
CA GLY A 256 -9.90 3.82 13.01
C GLY A 256 -8.49 4.32 13.30
N ILE A 257 -7.77 4.81 12.28
CA ILE A 257 -6.50 5.51 12.48
C ILE A 257 -6.74 6.83 13.22
N GLY A 258 -6.03 7.03 14.33
CA GLY A 258 -6.01 8.28 15.08
C GLY A 258 -4.93 9.25 14.60
N PRO A 259 -4.76 10.40 15.28
CA PRO A 259 -3.68 11.35 14.98
C PRO A 259 -2.30 10.73 15.23
N TYR A 260 -1.24 11.43 14.78
CA TYR A 260 0.12 11.13 15.22
C TYR A 260 0.23 11.16 16.75
N PRO A 261 1.02 10.27 17.37
CA PRO A 261 1.16 10.16 18.81
C PRO A 261 1.86 11.38 19.42
N LEU A 262 1.55 11.65 20.69
CA LEU A 262 2.47 12.39 21.57
C LEU A 262 3.73 11.55 21.84
N PRO A 263 4.86 12.15 22.26
CA PRO A 263 6.10 11.40 22.51
C PRO A 263 5.93 10.18 23.44
N GLU A 264 5.07 10.29 24.45
CA GLU A 264 4.73 9.23 25.39
C GLU A 264 3.75 8.17 24.85
N GLU A 265 3.06 8.47 23.75
CA GLU A 265 2.11 7.58 23.06
C GLU A 265 2.77 6.80 21.91
N VAL A 266 4.06 7.03 21.63
CA VAL A 266 4.78 6.38 20.52
C VAL A 266 4.84 4.88 20.75
N ASP A 267 4.15 4.13 19.89
CA ASP A 267 4.22 2.67 19.82
C ASP A 267 4.74 2.23 18.44
N PRO A 268 5.92 1.58 18.36
CA PRO A 268 6.47 1.11 17.09
C PRO A 268 5.64 0.02 16.42
N ASP A 269 4.73 -0.63 17.15
CA ASP A 269 3.83 -1.66 16.61
C ASP A 269 2.56 -1.05 15.98
N VAL A 270 2.34 0.26 16.11
CA VAL A 270 1.15 0.96 15.59
C VAL A 270 1.56 2.00 14.55
N THR A 271 1.41 1.65 13.28
CA THR A 271 1.83 2.48 12.15
C THR A 271 0.74 2.63 11.11
N ASN A 272 0.81 3.67 10.29
CA ASN A 272 0.00 3.79 9.07
C ASN A 272 0.69 3.10 7.87
N ALA A 273 0.03 3.10 6.71
CA ALA A 273 0.57 2.56 5.47
C ALA A 273 1.88 3.23 4.99
N GLY A 274 2.09 4.50 5.38
CA GLY A 274 3.34 5.24 5.17
C GLY A 274 4.47 4.87 6.13
N LYS A 275 4.27 3.85 6.99
CA LYS A 275 5.20 3.39 8.04
C LYS A 275 5.50 4.44 9.12
N GLN A 276 4.60 5.40 9.29
CA GLN A 276 4.68 6.42 10.32
C GLN A 276 3.93 5.97 11.56
N THR A 277 4.46 6.24 12.75
CA THR A 277 3.77 5.98 14.02
C THR A 277 2.46 6.76 14.11
N VAL A 278 1.37 6.09 14.47
CA VAL A 278 0.04 6.69 14.65
C VAL A 278 -0.61 6.17 15.93
N THR A 279 -1.63 6.86 16.41
CA THR A 279 -2.50 6.34 17.47
C THR A 279 -3.70 5.62 16.88
N MET A 280 -4.44 4.88 17.70
CA MET A 280 -5.74 4.34 17.35
C MET A 280 -6.84 5.30 17.78
N SER A 281 -7.89 5.42 16.96
CA SER A 281 -9.03 6.27 17.28
C SER A 281 -9.68 5.83 18.59
N LYS A 282 -10.02 6.83 19.41
CA LYS A 282 -10.76 6.60 20.67
C LYS A 282 -12.24 6.32 20.45
N SER A 283 -12.79 6.61 19.26
CA SER A 283 -14.17 6.31 18.89
C SER A 283 -14.41 4.82 18.60
N GLY A 284 -13.36 4.00 18.61
CA GLY A 284 -13.41 2.58 18.34
C GLY A 284 -12.47 2.25 17.18
N ALA A 285 -11.47 1.42 17.47
CA ALA A 285 -10.53 0.93 16.46
C ALA A 285 -10.55 -0.59 16.43
N SER A 286 -10.24 -1.16 15.27
CA SER A 286 -10.06 -2.60 15.10
C SER A 286 -8.79 -2.90 14.32
N LEU A 287 -8.17 -4.01 14.70
CA LEU A 287 -6.95 -4.53 14.08
C LEU A 287 -7.28 -5.82 13.35
N PHE A 288 -6.60 -6.03 12.23
CA PHE A 288 -6.81 -7.20 11.39
C PHE A 288 -5.57 -7.51 10.56
N ASP A 289 -5.54 -8.71 9.97
CA ASP A 289 -4.47 -9.09 9.07
C ASP A 289 -4.63 -8.44 7.69
N SER A 290 -3.60 -8.56 6.85
CA SER A 290 -3.63 -7.96 5.52
C SER A 290 -4.67 -8.63 4.60
N ALA A 291 -5.04 -9.89 4.82
CA ALA A 291 -6.04 -10.55 3.97
C ALA A 291 -7.44 -9.97 4.23
N GLU A 292 -7.79 -9.74 5.49
CA GLU A 292 -9.04 -9.06 5.86
C GLU A 292 -9.04 -7.61 5.37
N SER A 293 -7.92 -6.89 5.55
CA SER A 293 -7.75 -5.52 5.05
C SER A 293 -8.07 -5.40 3.56
N PHE A 294 -7.49 -6.27 2.73
CA PHE A 294 -7.73 -6.23 1.30
C PHE A 294 -9.05 -6.88 0.87
N SER A 295 -9.67 -7.71 1.71
CA SER A 295 -11.06 -8.15 1.52
C SER A 295 -12.02 -6.97 1.70
N MET A 296 -11.81 -6.13 2.72
CA MET A 296 -12.55 -4.89 2.95
C MET A 296 -12.41 -3.93 1.75
N ILE A 297 -11.17 -3.72 1.28
CA ILE A 297 -10.88 -2.86 0.13
C ILE A 297 -11.53 -3.45 -1.14
N ARG A 298 -11.18 -4.66 -1.57
CA ARG A 298 -11.71 -5.24 -2.83
C ARG A 298 -13.21 -5.46 -2.81
N GLY A 299 -13.76 -5.79 -1.65
CA GLY A 299 -15.19 -5.99 -1.43
C GLY A 299 -16.03 -4.72 -1.56
N GLY A 300 -15.38 -3.54 -1.60
CA GLY A 300 -16.08 -2.26 -1.71
C GLY A 300 -16.74 -1.83 -0.41
N HIS A 301 -16.16 -2.20 0.74
CA HIS A 301 -16.67 -1.83 2.07
C HIS A 301 -16.22 -0.44 2.54
N LEU A 302 -15.36 0.23 1.76
CA LEU A 302 -14.95 1.61 2.01
C LEU A 302 -15.87 2.57 1.23
N ASP A 303 -16.29 3.65 1.86
CA ASP A 303 -17.14 4.67 1.22
C ASP A 303 -16.35 5.54 0.26
N LEU A 304 -15.09 5.84 0.58
CA LEU A 304 -14.26 6.74 -0.20
C LEU A 304 -12.78 6.37 -0.15
N THR A 305 -12.11 6.48 -1.29
CA THR A 305 -10.66 6.30 -1.40
C THR A 305 -10.06 7.50 -2.13
N MET A 306 -9.12 8.18 -1.48
CA MET A 306 -8.43 9.34 -2.07
C MET A 306 -6.94 9.02 -2.25
N LEU A 307 -6.45 9.18 -3.47
CA LEU A 307 -5.09 8.83 -3.86
C LEU A 307 -4.47 9.95 -4.70
N GLY A 308 -3.13 10.06 -4.64
CA GLY A 308 -2.39 10.85 -5.61
C GLY A 308 -2.29 10.12 -6.96
N ALA A 309 -2.27 10.88 -8.05
CA ALA A 309 -2.06 10.36 -9.40
C ALA A 309 -0.97 11.17 -10.13
N LEU A 310 -0.23 10.51 -11.02
CA LEU A 310 0.68 11.18 -11.95
C LEU A 310 -0.07 11.64 -13.20
N GLN A 311 -0.95 10.78 -13.73
CA GLN A 311 -1.80 11.07 -14.88
C GLN A 311 -3.18 10.43 -14.69
N VAL A 312 -4.19 11.09 -15.25
CA VAL A 312 -5.57 10.62 -15.27
C VAL A 312 -6.14 10.85 -16.67
N SER A 313 -6.78 9.83 -17.24
CA SER A 313 -7.44 9.94 -18.55
C SER A 313 -8.86 10.49 -18.41
N SER A 314 -9.47 10.95 -19.50
CA SER A 314 -10.90 11.34 -19.48
C SER A 314 -11.85 10.18 -19.20
N SER A 315 -11.43 8.94 -19.46
CA SER A 315 -12.20 7.73 -19.17
C SER A 315 -12.06 7.28 -17.71
N GLY A 316 -11.21 7.96 -16.92
CA GLY A 316 -10.97 7.63 -15.52
C GLY A 316 -9.83 6.64 -15.28
N ASP A 317 -8.97 6.40 -16.28
CA ASP A 317 -7.77 5.57 -16.09
C ASP A 317 -6.75 6.35 -15.25
N ILE A 318 -6.07 5.66 -14.33
CA ILE A 318 -5.14 6.28 -13.38
C ILE A 318 -3.75 5.67 -13.53
N ALA A 319 -2.74 6.52 -13.70
CA ALA A 319 -1.34 6.14 -13.62
C ALA A 319 -0.69 6.79 -12.39
N SER A 320 -0.22 5.96 -11.45
CA SER A 320 0.33 6.43 -10.16
C SER A 320 1.54 5.63 -9.66
N TRP A 321 1.88 4.49 -10.27
CA TRP A 321 2.75 3.48 -9.66
C TRP A 321 4.12 3.31 -10.31
N TRP A 322 4.29 3.63 -11.60
CA TRP A 322 5.59 3.51 -12.29
C TRP A 322 5.74 4.49 -13.45
N VAL A 323 6.98 4.93 -13.69
CA VAL A 323 7.38 5.71 -14.86
C VAL A 323 8.52 4.95 -15.55
N PRO A 324 8.31 4.42 -16.77
CA PRO A 324 9.36 3.75 -17.53
C PRO A 324 10.63 4.61 -17.68
N GLY A 325 11.80 3.99 -17.52
CA GLY A 325 13.09 4.68 -17.60
C GLY A 325 13.47 5.52 -16.38
N LYS A 326 12.68 5.49 -15.30
CA LYS A 326 13.06 6.00 -13.97
C LYS A 326 13.24 4.85 -12.98
N VAL A 327 13.94 5.14 -11.88
CA VAL A 327 14.16 4.19 -10.76
C VAL A 327 12.82 3.59 -10.34
N LEU A 328 12.74 2.26 -10.40
CA LEU A 328 11.55 1.49 -10.05
C LEU A 328 11.39 1.44 -8.53
N ARG A 329 10.75 2.47 -7.96
CA ARG A 329 10.23 2.48 -6.59
C ARG A 329 8.72 2.20 -6.58
N ALA A 330 8.27 1.26 -7.42
CA ALA A 330 6.84 1.03 -7.64
C ALA A 330 6.15 0.57 -6.35
N SER A 331 5.13 1.30 -5.90
CA SER A 331 4.18 0.87 -4.88
C SER A 331 2.89 0.44 -5.57
N MET A 332 2.55 -0.84 -5.47
CA MET A 332 1.28 -1.39 -5.95
C MET A 332 0.29 -1.62 -4.79
N ALA A 333 0.33 -0.74 -3.79
CA ALA A 333 -0.55 -0.80 -2.62
C ALA A 333 -1.96 -0.24 -2.90
N SER A 334 -2.08 0.71 -3.83
CA SER A 334 -3.36 1.33 -4.19
C SER A 334 -4.21 0.41 -5.06
N GLU A 335 -4.94 -0.50 -4.44
CA GLU A 335 -6.01 -1.25 -5.08
C GLU A 335 -7.32 -0.46 -4.96
N ALA A 336 -7.87 0.02 -6.07
CA ALA A 336 -9.18 0.68 -6.06
C ALA A 336 -10.31 -0.38 -6.02
N SER A 337 -11.28 -0.18 -5.13
CA SER A 337 -12.49 -1.00 -5.07
C SER A 337 -13.40 -0.66 -6.25
N GLY A 338 -13.86 -1.67 -6.98
CA GLY A 338 -14.74 -1.49 -8.16
C GLY A 338 -16.22 -1.76 -7.83
N GLY A 339 -16.67 -1.45 -6.61
CA GLY A 339 -18.00 -1.82 -6.12
C GLY A 339 -18.77 -0.74 -5.34
N GLY A 340 -18.10 0.28 -4.82
CA GLY A 340 -18.74 1.44 -4.17
C GLY A 340 -18.61 2.68 -5.04
N VAL A 341 -19.30 3.77 -4.70
CA VAL A 341 -19.14 5.09 -5.32
C VAL A 341 -17.69 5.56 -5.07
N ALA A 342 -16.76 5.10 -5.89
CA ALA A 342 -15.40 5.61 -5.92
C ALA A 342 -15.46 6.98 -6.58
N VAL A 343 -15.78 8.01 -5.80
CA VAL A 343 -15.25 9.34 -6.10
C VAL A 343 -13.74 9.21 -5.86
N CYS A 344 -13.02 8.67 -6.86
CA CYS A 344 -11.59 8.87 -6.92
C CYS A 344 -11.43 10.36 -7.22
N CYS A 345 -11.35 11.17 -6.17
CA CYS A 345 -11.02 12.58 -6.29
C CYS A 345 -9.53 12.64 -6.67
N CYS A 346 -9.25 12.40 -7.95
CA CYS A 346 -7.99 12.75 -8.56
C CYS A 346 -7.93 14.28 -8.57
N LEU A 347 -7.24 14.83 -7.59
CA LEU A 347 -7.16 16.27 -7.44
C LEU A 347 -6.09 16.80 -8.42
N CYS A 348 -6.54 17.16 -9.62
CA CYS A 348 -5.77 17.95 -10.57
C CYS A 348 -5.44 19.31 -9.97
N ALA A 349 -4.16 19.62 -9.86
CA ALA A 349 -3.67 21.00 -9.86
C ALA A 349 -3.36 21.39 -11.31
N ARG A 350 -4.05 22.40 -11.85
CA ARG A 350 -3.78 22.96 -13.18
C ARG A 350 -2.37 23.57 -13.22
N VAL A 351 -1.59 23.23 -14.23
CA VAL A 351 -0.50 24.07 -14.76
C VAL A 351 -0.63 24.05 -16.28
N ASP A 352 -0.58 25.22 -16.90
CA ASP A 352 -1.12 25.48 -18.22
C ASP A 352 -0.21 25.12 -19.41
N GLU A 353 -0.92 24.70 -20.45
CA GLU A 353 -0.69 24.66 -21.90
C GLU A 353 0.73 24.61 -22.48
N ARG A 354 1.11 23.39 -22.89
CA ARG A 354 1.45 23.05 -24.28
C ARG A 354 1.45 21.53 -24.46
N SER A 355 0.30 20.95 -24.82
CA SER A 355 0.14 19.84 -25.79
C SER A 355 -1.27 19.24 -25.74
N VAL A 356 -2.11 19.81 -26.59
CA VAL A 356 -3.37 19.33 -27.20
C VAL A 356 -3.50 17.81 -27.34
N GLY A 357 -4.71 17.27 -27.05
CA GLY A 357 -5.09 15.96 -27.58
C GLY A 357 -6.44 15.36 -27.16
N ARG A 358 -7.56 16.09 -27.31
CA ARG A 358 -8.98 15.62 -27.26
C ARG A 358 -9.49 14.99 -25.95
N LEU A 359 -10.26 15.77 -25.18
CA LEU A 359 -11.24 15.22 -24.24
C LEU A 359 -12.62 15.83 -24.54
N SER A 360 -13.63 14.97 -24.70
CA SER A 360 -14.99 15.33 -25.10
C SER A 360 -15.85 15.76 -23.90
N PRO A 361 -16.95 16.50 -24.13
CA PRO A 361 -17.65 17.25 -23.09
C PRO A 361 -18.68 16.35 -22.39
N PHE A 362 -18.51 16.00 -21.12
CA PHE A 362 -19.65 15.74 -20.20
C PHE A 362 -19.27 15.54 -18.71
N PHE A 363 -18.01 15.75 -18.32
CA PHE A 363 -17.60 15.78 -16.90
C PHE A 363 -17.17 17.20 -16.50
N PHE A 364 -18.16 18.09 -16.40
CA PHE A 364 -17.96 19.50 -16.02
C PHE A 364 -18.75 19.82 -14.76
N LEU A 365 -18.08 19.82 -13.62
CA LEU A 365 -18.31 20.79 -12.57
C LEU A 365 -17.06 20.79 -11.68
N LEU A 366 -16.36 21.94 -11.59
CA LEU A 366 -15.31 22.34 -10.61
C LEU A 366 -13.97 22.88 -11.12
N CYS A 367 -13.78 23.21 -12.40
CA CYS A 367 -12.51 23.77 -12.88
C CYS A 367 -12.54 25.21 -13.43
N PHE A 368 -13.51 26.06 -13.09
CA PHE A 368 -13.47 27.47 -13.50
C PHE A 368 -13.76 28.45 -12.35
N GLU A 369 -12.69 28.95 -11.75
CA GLU A 369 -12.46 30.35 -11.40
C GLU A 369 -10.94 30.49 -11.23
N PHE A 370 -10.33 31.61 -11.66
CA PHE A 370 -8.88 31.88 -11.75
C PHE A 370 -8.16 31.42 -13.03
N LEU A 371 -8.31 32.20 -14.10
CA LEU A 371 -7.24 32.45 -15.07
C LEU A 371 -7.55 33.74 -15.83
N ASP A 372 -7.16 34.87 -15.23
CA ASP A 372 -6.94 36.15 -15.91
C ASP A 372 -5.68 36.75 -15.29
N ALA A 373 -4.54 36.58 -15.98
CA ALA A 373 -3.42 37.51 -16.10
C ALA A 373 -2.12 36.76 -16.48
N GLU A 374 -1.66 37.07 -17.70
CA GLU A 374 -0.27 37.05 -18.18
C GLU A 374 0.48 35.72 -18.32
N PHE A 375 0.66 35.25 -19.57
CA PHE A 375 1.93 34.67 -20.00
C PHE A 375 2.19 34.89 -21.50
N ALA A 376 3.21 35.70 -21.81
CA ALA A 376 3.77 35.89 -23.14
C ALA A 376 5.22 35.34 -23.18
N SER A 377 5.54 34.60 -24.26
CA SER A 377 6.85 33.99 -24.60
C SER A 377 7.27 32.83 -23.68
N VAL A 378 7.67 31.64 -24.15
CA VAL A 378 8.82 31.33 -25.01
C VAL A 378 8.58 29.97 -25.68
N SER A 379 8.95 29.84 -26.95
CA SER A 379 8.81 28.65 -27.79
C SER A 379 10.16 28.18 -28.32
N SER A 380 10.64 27.01 -27.88
CA SER A 380 11.54 26.13 -28.65
C SER A 380 11.73 24.81 -27.88
N LEU A 381 12.05 23.73 -28.61
CA LEU A 381 12.26 22.33 -28.18
C LEU A 381 11.02 21.41 -28.26
N ARG A 382 10.61 21.11 -29.51
CA ARG A 382 9.84 19.91 -29.86
C ARG A 382 10.80 18.80 -30.30
N GLY A 383 10.69 17.61 -29.71
CA GLY A 383 11.25 16.39 -30.28
C GLY A 383 11.51 15.27 -29.27
N LYS A 384 10.75 14.18 -29.42
CA LYS A 384 10.93 12.82 -28.84
C LYS A 384 10.33 12.55 -27.45
N THR A 385 9.09 12.06 -27.42
CA THR A 385 8.63 11.05 -26.43
C THR A 385 7.59 10.15 -27.07
N GLY A 386 7.94 8.87 -27.22
CA GLY A 386 7.02 7.78 -27.52
C GLY A 386 6.48 7.15 -26.24
N ASP A 387 5.27 6.64 -26.34
CA ASP A 387 4.61 5.59 -25.57
C ASP A 387 4.82 5.57 -24.04
N CYS A 388 3.91 6.24 -23.32
CA CYS A 388 3.53 5.82 -21.97
C CYS A 388 2.52 4.67 -22.08
N LEU A 389 2.87 3.51 -21.55
CA LEU A 389 1.95 2.39 -21.37
C LEU A 389 0.99 2.73 -20.22
N VAL A 390 -0.29 2.90 -20.55
CA VAL A 390 -1.42 2.94 -19.60
C VAL A 390 -1.60 1.55 -18.99
#